data_AF-A0A932FK74-F1
#
_entry.id   AF-A0A932FK74-F1
#
_cell.length_a   1.000
_cell.length_b   1.000
_cell.length_c   1.000
_cell.angle_alpha   90.00
_cell.angle_beta   90.00
_cell.angle_gamma   90.00
#
_symmetry.space_group_name_H-M   'P 1'
#
loop_
_entity.id
_entity.type
_entity.pdbx_description
1 polymer ?
#
loop_
_entity_poly.entity_id
_entity_poly.type
_entity_poly.pdbx_seq_one_letter_code
_entity_poly.pdbx_strand_id
1 'polypeptide(L)'
;MNPVSRSLGVALVLGASAATACGQGLERLVNAAGTGTVQFHFAARAGVCGNGRSFLRVEDEGFFGNWSDGMQYEPCAQGPVRVVIVRSAREVIKVETSAGPLRPDTGGAHDLGAVSAREASSYLMALAGSLEGRPAREAILPAMLADSSVMTPALATLARDQGRARETRRSAISWLARRRSEPGGLGAAGVDKVLDGLVRDRAENESVRSGALGAVARLDRGDGIAPLMDYAATPDAWLSRKAFASLANSGDPRARRFLRASLRKADLGEEQRVEAIRGLGNEYGAAGDITLLRELYPQLNSDREREALISTIVNAGGSQNIQWLLAIAKSPTEPIQRRKRVLSQLGRLDDPRVRDALREMVEK
;
A
#
# COMPACT_ATOMS: atom_id res chain seq x y z
N MET A 1 46.05 -65.70 31.60
CA MET A 1 44.93 -66.50 31.05
C MET A 1 43.75 -65.56 30.81
N ASN A 2 43.43 -65.36 29.54
CA ASN A 2 42.22 -64.77 28.91
C ASN A 2 41.60 -63.42 29.36
N PRO A 3 40.96 -62.70 28.41
CA PRO A 3 40.77 -61.25 28.45
C PRO A 3 39.33 -60.84 28.83
N VAL A 4 39.14 -59.61 29.29
CA VAL A 4 37.80 -59.00 29.37
C VAL A 4 37.80 -57.69 28.58
N SER A 5 37.17 -57.79 27.41
CA SER A 5 36.72 -56.68 26.57
C SER A 5 35.67 -55.84 27.32
N ARG A 6 35.81 -54.51 27.32
CA ARG A 6 34.68 -53.61 27.61
C ARG A 6 34.65 -52.46 26.61
N SER A 7 33.54 -52.47 25.88
CA SER A 7 33.21 -51.69 24.69
C SER A 7 32.94 -50.21 24.99
N LEU A 8 33.24 -49.37 24.00
CA LEU A 8 32.79 -47.99 23.85
C LEU A 8 31.26 -47.87 24.00
N GLY A 9 30.81 -46.82 24.67
CA GLY A 9 29.45 -46.28 24.58
C GLY A 9 29.51 -44.77 24.40
N VAL A 10 29.63 -44.30 23.16
CA VAL A 10 29.40 -42.90 22.80
C VAL A 10 27.89 -42.70 22.72
N ALA A 11 27.31 -42.06 23.74
CA ALA A 11 25.92 -41.63 23.70
C ALA A 11 25.82 -40.31 22.91
N LEU A 12 25.57 -40.44 21.61
CA LEU A 12 25.20 -39.34 20.73
C LEU A 12 23.76 -38.93 21.07
N VAL A 13 23.59 -37.88 21.89
CA VAL A 13 22.27 -37.26 22.11
C VAL A 13 21.96 -36.39 20.90
N LEU A 14 21.26 -36.99 19.93
CA LEU A 14 20.64 -36.28 18.81
C LEU A 14 19.49 -35.41 19.34
N GLY A 15 19.67 -34.11 19.25
CA GLY A 15 18.61 -33.14 19.43
C GLY A 15 17.80 -32.89 18.15
N ALA A 16 16.56 -32.47 18.38
CA ALA A 16 15.76 -31.52 17.61
C ALA A 16 14.92 -31.97 16.39
N SER A 17 13.72 -31.37 16.34
CA SER A 17 13.00 -30.89 15.13
C SER A 17 11.79 -31.70 14.63
N ALA A 18 10.70 -31.76 15.41
CA ALA A 18 9.40 -32.25 14.92
C ALA A 18 8.50 -31.16 14.28
N ALA A 19 8.96 -29.90 14.19
CA ALA A 19 8.12 -28.77 13.77
C ALA A 19 8.18 -28.43 12.26
N THR A 20 8.98 -29.13 11.45
CA THR A 20 9.20 -28.83 10.02
C THR A 20 8.51 -29.81 9.05
N ALA A 21 7.85 -30.85 9.53
CA ALA A 21 7.36 -31.94 8.67
C ALA A 21 6.15 -31.59 7.78
N CYS A 22 5.31 -30.61 8.16
CA CYS A 22 4.03 -30.36 7.48
C CYS A 22 4.15 -29.54 6.17
N GLY A 23 5.26 -28.85 5.92
CA GLY A 23 5.50 -28.14 4.64
C GLY A 23 6.26 -28.99 3.62
N GLN A 24 6.93 -30.05 4.09
CA GLN A 24 7.76 -30.93 3.27
C GLN A 24 6.94 -31.95 2.46
N GLY A 25 5.64 -32.12 2.75
CA GLY A 25 4.76 -33.02 2.00
C GLY A 25 4.50 -32.50 0.59
N LEU A 26 3.86 -31.35 0.48
CA LEU A 26 3.49 -30.73 -0.78
C LEU A 26 4.71 -30.37 -1.63
N GLU A 27 5.78 -29.87 -1.02
CA GLU A 27 7.04 -29.62 -1.75
C GLU A 27 7.58 -30.90 -2.40
N ARG A 28 7.58 -32.04 -1.67
CA ARG A 28 7.99 -33.33 -2.23
C ARG A 28 7.05 -33.78 -3.35
N LEU A 29 5.74 -33.61 -3.20
CA LEU A 29 4.76 -33.98 -4.23
C LEU A 29 4.93 -33.14 -5.51
N VAL A 30 5.12 -31.83 -5.37
CA VAL A 30 5.40 -30.93 -6.50
C VAL A 30 6.71 -31.31 -7.18
N ASN A 31 7.75 -31.63 -6.41
CA ASN A 31 9.04 -32.06 -6.97
C ASN A 31 8.97 -33.44 -7.64
N ALA A 32 8.17 -34.37 -7.12
CA ALA A 32 7.94 -35.70 -7.70
C ALA A 32 7.22 -35.64 -9.06
N ALA A 33 6.39 -34.62 -9.29
CA ALA A 33 5.73 -34.38 -10.56
C ALA A 33 6.69 -33.96 -11.71
N GLY A 34 7.99 -33.82 -11.42
CA GLY A 34 9.02 -33.57 -12.43
C GLY A 34 8.99 -32.16 -13.00
N THR A 35 9.07 -32.04 -14.33
CA THR A 35 9.09 -30.75 -15.04
C THR A 35 7.72 -30.25 -15.46
N GLY A 36 6.66 -31.02 -15.23
CA GLY A 36 5.30 -30.68 -15.65
C GLY A 36 4.69 -29.56 -14.82
N THR A 37 3.66 -28.91 -15.39
CA THR A 37 2.75 -28.05 -14.64
C THR A 37 2.05 -28.86 -13.56
N VAL A 38 1.96 -28.32 -12.35
CA VAL A 38 1.34 -28.99 -11.20
C VAL A 38 0.15 -28.18 -10.73
N GLN A 39 -0.93 -28.85 -10.36
CA GLN A 39 -2.08 -28.21 -9.74
C GLN A 39 -2.46 -28.89 -8.43
N PHE A 40 -3.03 -28.11 -7.52
CA PHE A 40 -3.63 -28.59 -6.29
C PHE A 40 -4.72 -27.62 -5.84
N HIS A 41 -5.56 -28.05 -4.90
CA HIS A 41 -6.59 -27.18 -4.34
C HIS A 41 -6.71 -27.34 -2.83
N PHE A 42 -7.13 -26.28 -2.15
CA PHE A 42 -7.31 -26.25 -0.69
C PHE A 42 -8.53 -25.43 -0.29
N ALA A 43 -8.98 -25.64 0.95
CA ALA A 43 -10.10 -24.90 1.52
C ALA A 43 -9.79 -23.39 1.57
N ALA A 44 -10.66 -22.59 0.98
CA ALA A 44 -10.58 -21.14 1.02
C ALA A 44 -11.12 -20.60 2.35
N ARG A 45 -10.54 -19.50 2.86
CA ARG A 45 -11.08 -18.77 4.01
C ARG A 45 -12.46 -18.19 3.70
N ALA A 46 -13.20 -17.85 4.75
CA ALA A 46 -14.47 -17.12 4.63
C ALA A 46 -14.30 -15.82 3.82
N GLY A 47 -15.32 -15.47 3.04
CA GLY A 47 -15.35 -14.29 2.17
C GLY A 47 -14.70 -14.47 0.79
N VAL A 48 -14.16 -15.65 0.48
CA VAL A 48 -13.57 -15.96 -0.85
C VAL A 48 -14.61 -16.59 -1.76
N CYS A 49 -14.77 -16.04 -2.97
CA CYS A 49 -15.56 -16.65 -4.04
C CYS A 49 -14.89 -16.40 -5.40
N GLY A 50 -15.33 -17.11 -6.45
CA GLY A 50 -14.91 -16.84 -7.82
C GLY A 50 -15.61 -17.75 -8.82
N ASN A 51 -15.16 -17.71 -10.08
CA ASN A 51 -15.72 -18.57 -11.14
C ASN A 51 -14.92 -19.86 -11.39
N GLY A 52 -13.85 -20.08 -10.61
CA GLY A 52 -12.94 -21.22 -10.76
C GLY A 52 -11.88 -21.04 -11.87
N ARG A 53 -11.86 -19.91 -12.60
CA ARG A 53 -11.01 -19.74 -13.79
C ARG A 53 -10.28 -18.40 -13.88
N SER A 54 -11.01 -17.30 -14.03
CA SER A 54 -10.45 -16.02 -14.48
C SER A 54 -10.50 -14.91 -13.44
N PHE A 55 -11.40 -15.02 -12.45
CA PHE A 55 -11.47 -14.07 -11.36
C PHE A 55 -11.80 -14.74 -10.03
N LEU A 56 -11.41 -14.06 -8.96
CA LEU A 56 -11.85 -14.31 -7.61
C LEU A 56 -12.15 -12.98 -6.91
N ARG A 57 -12.98 -13.03 -5.89
CA ARG A 57 -13.30 -11.91 -5.00
C ARG A 57 -13.04 -12.34 -3.57
N VAL A 58 -12.46 -11.43 -2.80
CA VAL A 58 -12.29 -11.55 -1.36
C VAL A 58 -13.08 -10.41 -0.74
N GLU A 59 -14.02 -10.72 0.15
CA GLU A 59 -14.99 -9.77 0.70
C GLU A 59 -14.37 -8.45 1.17
N ASP A 60 -13.24 -8.50 1.89
CA ASP A 60 -12.56 -7.33 2.46
C ASP A 60 -11.46 -6.73 1.55
N GLU A 61 -11.12 -7.37 0.42
CA GLU A 61 -9.96 -6.98 -0.42
C GLU A 61 -10.34 -6.63 -1.87
N GLY A 62 -11.54 -7.02 -2.32
CA GLY A 62 -12.03 -6.78 -3.67
C GLY A 62 -11.75 -7.91 -4.66
N PHE A 63 -11.64 -7.55 -5.95
CA PHE A 63 -11.53 -8.50 -7.07
C PHE A 63 -10.08 -8.71 -7.52
N PHE A 64 -9.72 -9.96 -7.86
CA PHE A 64 -8.40 -10.38 -8.37
C PHE A 64 -8.51 -11.25 -9.63
N GLY A 65 -7.61 -11.05 -10.60
CA GLY A 65 -7.61 -11.73 -11.92
C GLY A 65 -7.45 -10.78 -13.11
N ASN A 66 -7.85 -11.22 -14.32
CA ASN A 66 -7.68 -10.46 -15.56
C ASN A 66 -9.01 -10.13 -16.26
N TRP A 67 -9.31 -8.85 -16.50
CA TRP A 67 -10.64 -8.35 -16.92
C TRP A 67 -10.78 -8.24 -18.44
N SER A 68 -9.88 -8.84 -19.21
CA SER A 68 -9.77 -8.59 -20.65
C SER A 68 -10.71 -9.43 -21.53
N ASP A 69 -11.49 -10.36 -20.97
CA ASP A 69 -12.48 -11.13 -21.72
C ASP A 69 -13.87 -10.85 -21.18
N GLY A 70 -14.79 -10.52 -22.10
CA GLY A 70 -16.18 -10.19 -21.85
C GLY A 70 -16.85 -11.16 -20.89
N MET A 71 -16.85 -10.81 -19.61
CA MET A 71 -17.60 -11.54 -18.61
C MET A 71 -19.08 -11.26 -18.84
N GLN A 72 -19.72 -12.18 -19.55
CA GLN A 72 -21.07 -12.58 -19.18
C GLN A 72 -21.07 -12.85 -17.67
N TYR A 73 -22.14 -12.43 -16.99
CA TYR A 73 -22.41 -12.53 -15.55
C TYR A 73 -22.14 -13.94 -14.96
N GLU A 74 -20.89 -14.38 -14.88
CA GLU A 74 -20.53 -15.62 -14.21
C GLU A 74 -20.62 -15.36 -12.70
N PRO A 75 -21.44 -16.15 -11.97
CA PRO A 75 -21.66 -15.91 -10.56
C PRO A 75 -20.37 -16.15 -9.76
N CYS A 76 -20.09 -15.27 -8.80
CA CYS A 76 -19.04 -15.49 -7.81
C CYS A 76 -19.52 -16.56 -6.83
N ALA A 77 -19.08 -17.80 -7.02
CA ALA A 77 -19.48 -18.93 -6.21
C ALA A 77 -18.38 -19.30 -5.22
N GLN A 78 -18.78 -19.72 -4.01
CA GLN A 78 -17.83 -20.26 -3.04
C GLN A 78 -17.27 -21.60 -3.55
N GLY A 79 -16.04 -21.88 -3.17
CA GLY A 79 -15.34 -23.11 -3.52
C GLY A 79 -13.88 -23.08 -3.07
N PRO A 80 -13.14 -24.17 -3.28
CA PRO A 80 -11.73 -24.21 -2.93
C PRO A 80 -10.92 -23.19 -3.72
N VAL A 81 -9.75 -22.83 -3.18
CA VAL A 81 -8.71 -22.15 -3.95
C VAL A 81 -7.95 -23.20 -4.74
N ARG A 82 -7.86 -23.02 -6.05
CA ARG A 82 -7.04 -23.80 -6.95
C ARG A 82 -5.77 -23.01 -7.28
N VAL A 83 -4.63 -23.69 -7.19
CA VAL A 83 -3.33 -23.15 -7.55
C VAL A 83 -2.73 -23.98 -8.67
N VAL A 84 -2.21 -23.31 -9.69
CA VAL A 84 -1.45 -23.92 -10.76
C VAL A 84 -0.02 -23.37 -10.74
N ILE A 85 0.94 -24.26 -10.54
CA ILE A 85 2.37 -23.97 -10.57
C ILE A 85 2.88 -24.33 -11.95
N VAL A 86 3.14 -23.31 -12.79
CA VAL A 86 3.70 -23.50 -14.12
C VAL A 86 5.22 -23.56 -14.00
N ARG A 87 5.83 -24.61 -14.56
CA ARG A 87 7.27 -24.85 -14.46
C ARG A 87 7.93 -24.94 -15.82
N SER A 88 9.16 -24.47 -15.90
CA SER A 88 10.07 -24.70 -17.03
C SER A 88 11.41 -25.19 -16.47
N ALA A 89 11.92 -26.32 -16.94
CA ALA A 89 13.18 -26.90 -16.44
C ALA A 89 13.25 -27.01 -14.88
N ARG A 90 12.12 -27.32 -14.23
CA ARG A 90 11.89 -27.37 -12.76
C ARG A 90 11.83 -26.01 -12.04
N GLU A 91 12.13 -24.91 -12.72
CA GLU A 91 11.95 -23.55 -12.20
C GLU A 91 10.48 -23.13 -12.27
N VAL A 92 9.98 -22.48 -11.23
CA VAL A 92 8.60 -21.95 -11.20
C VAL A 92 8.58 -20.61 -11.93
N ILE A 93 7.89 -20.57 -13.08
CA ILE A 93 7.81 -19.37 -13.93
C ILE A 93 6.49 -18.62 -13.79
N LYS A 94 5.47 -19.23 -13.19
CA LYS A 94 4.16 -18.62 -12.93
C LYS A 94 3.42 -19.34 -11.81
N VAL A 95 2.71 -18.58 -10.99
CA VAL A 95 1.73 -19.12 -10.04
C VAL A 95 0.37 -18.55 -10.38
N GLU A 96 -0.55 -19.40 -10.83
CA GLU A 96 -1.92 -19.00 -11.12
C GLU A 96 -2.82 -19.36 -9.95
N THR A 97 -3.79 -18.49 -9.68
CA THR A 97 -4.74 -18.66 -8.57
C THR A 97 -6.14 -18.42 -9.09
N SER A 98 -7.02 -19.37 -8.82
CA SER A 98 -8.47 -19.21 -9.00
C SER A 98 -9.20 -19.71 -7.75
N ALA A 99 -10.42 -19.25 -7.56
CA ALA A 99 -11.29 -19.72 -6.48
C ALA A 99 -12.71 -19.94 -7.03
N GLY A 100 -13.46 -20.84 -6.40
CA GLY A 100 -14.81 -21.21 -6.81
C GLY A 100 -14.91 -22.68 -7.25
N PRO A 101 -15.97 -23.06 -7.98
CA PRO A 101 -16.19 -24.45 -8.38
C PRO A 101 -14.99 -25.00 -9.17
N LEU A 102 -14.53 -26.20 -8.80
CA LEU A 102 -13.46 -26.87 -9.53
C LEU A 102 -13.91 -27.13 -10.97
N ARG A 103 -13.07 -26.72 -11.92
CA ARG A 103 -13.27 -26.97 -13.34
C ARG A 103 -12.28 -28.05 -13.79
N PRO A 104 -12.67 -28.93 -14.72
CA PRO A 104 -11.72 -29.86 -15.34
C PRO A 104 -10.55 -29.08 -15.94
N ASP A 105 -9.33 -29.49 -15.63
CA ASP A 105 -8.14 -28.87 -16.23
C ASP A 105 -7.95 -29.40 -17.65
N THR A 106 -7.99 -28.50 -18.63
CA THR A 106 -7.74 -28.82 -20.04
C THR A 106 -6.25 -28.71 -20.40
N GLY A 107 -5.41 -28.23 -19.47
CA GLY A 107 -3.99 -27.94 -19.69
C GLY A 107 -3.02 -29.09 -19.39
N GLY A 108 -3.51 -30.26 -18.98
CA GLY A 108 -2.68 -31.44 -18.70
C GLY A 108 -1.77 -31.30 -17.47
N ALA A 109 -2.11 -30.43 -16.52
CA ALA A 109 -1.35 -30.31 -15.28
C ALA A 109 -1.49 -31.59 -14.43
N HIS A 110 -0.39 -31.99 -13.80
CA HIS A 110 -0.42 -33.08 -12.83
C HIS A 110 -1.21 -32.64 -11.59
N ASP A 111 -2.37 -33.25 -11.37
CA ASP A 111 -3.26 -32.92 -10.26
C ASP A 111 -2.87 -33.67 -8.99
N LEU A 112 -2.42 -32.93 -8.00
CA LEU A 112 -2.12 -33.45 -6.65
C LEU A 112 -3.39 -33.56 -5.79
N GLY A 113 -4.53 -33.07 -6.27
CA GLY A 113 -5.81 -33.13 -5.59
C GLY A 113 -5.91 -32.16 -4.41
N ALA A 114 -6.68 -32.57 -3.40
CA ALA A 114 -6.95 -31.78 -2.22
C ALA A 114 -5.75 -31.80 -1.26
N VAL A 115 -5.30 -30.62 -0.85
CA VAL A 115 -4.24 -30.44 0.15
C VAL A 115 -4.76 -29.59 1.31
N SER A 116 -4.15 -29.72 2.49
CA SER A 116 -4.56 -28.91 3.64
C SER A 116 -4.24 -27.43 3.42
N ALA A 117 -5.12 -26.54 3.89
CA ALA A 117 -4.91 -25.10 3.78
C ALA A 117 -3.61 -24.63 4.47
N ARG A 118 -3.25 -25.26 5.60
CA ARG A 118 -1.99 -25.00 6.33
C ARG A 118 -0.76 -25.37 5.50
N GLU A 119 -0.77 -26.55 4.90
CA GLU A 119 0.35 -27.03 4.07
C GLU A 119 0.50 -26.18 2.82
N ALA A 120 -0.60 -25.89 2.12
CA ALA A 120 -0.60 -25.03 0.94
C ALA A 120 -0.05 -23.63 1.25
N SER A 121 -0.57 -22.95 2.28
CA SER A 121 -0.10 -21.61 2.65
C SER A 121 1.37 -21.59 3.05
N SER A 122 1.83 -22.61 3.79
CA SER A 122 3.24 -22.73 4.18
C SER A 122 4.16 -22.91 2.96
N TYR A 123 3.79 -23.80 2.05
CA TYR A 123 4.51 -24.04 0.79
C TYR A 123 4.56 -22.77 -0.09
N LEU A 124 3.42 -22.11 -0.27
CA LEU A 124 3.32 -20.90 -1.08
C LEU A 124 4.10 -19.72 -0.49
N MET A 125 4.12 -19.57 0.83
CA MET A 125 4.99 -18.59 1.49
C MET A 125 6.48 -18.93 1.35
N ALA A 126 6.84 -20.21 1.38
CA ALA A 126 8.22 -20.64 1.10
C ALA A 126 8.63 -20.35 -0.36
N LEU A 127 7.73 -20.54 -1.32
CA LEU A 127 7.95 -20.09 -2.71
C LEU A 127 8.13 -18.58 -2.79
N ALA A 128 7.29 -17.79 -2.10
CA ALA A 128 7.42 -16.33 -2.11
C ALA A 128 8.77 -15.84 -1.56
N GLY A 129 9.36 -16.57 -0.60
CA GLY A 129 10.68 -16.26 -0.04
C GLY A 129 11.85 -16.76 -0.89
N SER A 130 11.69 -17.83 -1.66
CA SER A 130 12.78 -18.47 -2.41
C SER A 130 12.86 -18.03 -3.87
N LEU A 131 11.73 -17.73 -4.51
CA LEU A 131 11.68 -17.35 -5.91
C LEU A 131 12.11 -15.89 -6.12
N GLU A 132 12.49 -15.57 -7.35
CA GLU A 132 12.76 -14.21 -7.80
C GLU A 132 11.63 -13.68 -8.70
N GLY A 133 11.53 -12.36 -8.80
CA GLY A 133 10.65 -11.69 -9.75
C GLY A 133 9.15 -11.94 -9.54
N ARG A 134 8.42 -12.09 -10.65
CA ARG A 134 6.95 -12.17 -10.67
C ARG A 134 6.38 -13.41 -9.96
N PRO A 135 6.92 -14.63 -10.13
CA PRO A 135 6.40 -15.82 -9.45
C PRO A 135 6.41 -15.72 -7.92
N ALA A 136 7.45 -15.10 -7.36
CA ALA A 136 7.55 -14.86 -5.92
C ALA A 136 6.36 -14.05 -5.38
N ARG A 137 6.00 -12.97 -6.09
CA ARG A 137 4.84 -12.14 -5.74
C ARG A 137 3.52 -12.88 -5.95
N GLU A 138 3.39 -13.64 -7.03
CA GLU A 138 2.17 -14.41 -7.34
C GLU A 138 1.89 -15.49 -6.29
N ALA A 139 2.91 -16.06 -5.66
CA ALA A 139 2.75 -17.06 -4.61
C ALA A 139 2.14 -16.49 -3.31
N ILE A 140 2.24 -15.18 -3.06
CA ILE A 140 1.72 -14.57 -1.83
C ILE A 140 0.19 -14.58 -1.78
N LEU A 141 -0.48 -14.25 -2.90
CA LEU A 141 -1.94 -14.16 -2.96
C LEU A 141 -2.63 -15.47 -2.51
N PRO A 142 -2.39 -16.64 -3.14
CA PRO A 142 -3.07 -17.87 -2.75
C PRO A 142 -2.74 -18.28 -1.31
N ALA A 143 -1.54 -17.97 -0.79
CA ALA A 143 -1.22 -18.23 0.61
C ALA A 143 -2.16 -17.46 1.57
N MET A 144 -2.58 -16.24 1.19
CA MET A 144 -3.49 -15.42 2.01
C MET A 144 -4.96 -15.86 1.93
N LEU A 145 -5.31 -16.68 0.94
CA LEU A 145 -6.66 -17.19 0.73
C LEU A 145 -6.92 -18.50 1.48
N ALA A 146 -5.89 -19.14 2.02
CA ALA A 146 -6.00 -20.39 2.75
C ALA A 146 -6.79 -20.22 4.05
N ASP A 147 -7.74 -21.13 4.27
CA ASP A 147 -8.48 -21.20 5.52
C ASP A 147 -7.54 -21.35 6.73
N SER A 148 -7.82 -20.56 7.78
CA SER A 148 -7.21 -20.68 9.10
C SER A 148 -5.66 -20.70 9.10
N SER A 149 -5.06 -19.86 8.25
CA SER A 149 -3.61 -19.64 8.16
C SER A 149 -3.17 -18.40 8.94
N VAL A 150 -2.15 -18.54 9.80
CA VAL A 150 -1.50 -17.42 10.50
C VAL A 150 -0.23 -17.04 9.73
N MET A 151 -0.28 -15.92 9.02
CA MET A 151 0.72 -15.55 8.01
C MET A 151 1.45 -14.25 8.32
N THR A 152 0.96 -13.42 9.25
CA THR A 152 1.60 -12.14 9.60
C THR A 152 3.07 -12.27 10.04
N PRO A 153 3.51 -13.32 10.78
CA PRO A 153 4.95 -13.47 11.08
C PRO A 153 5.79 -13.70 9.82
N ALA A 154 5.33 -14.57 8.91
CA ALA A 154 6.03 -14.87 7.65
C ALA A 154 6.08 -13.65 6.71
N LEU A 155 4.96 -12.93 6.59
CA LEU A 155 4.89 -11.67 5.84
C LEU A 155 5.84 -10.62 6.41
N ALA A 156 5.95 -10.51 7.73
CA ALA A 156 6.85 -9.58 8.38
C ALA A 156 8.33 -9.94 8.21
N THR A 157 8.67 -11.22 8.14
CA THR A 157 10.02 -11.68 7.76
C THR A 157 10.31 -11.32 6.31
N LEU A 158 9.41 -11.68 5.38
CA LEU A 158 9.56 -11.38 3.96
C LEU A 158 9.64 -9.87 3.68
N ALA A 159 8.87 -9.05 4.40
CA ALA A 159 8.91 -7.60 4.28
C ALA A 159 10.26 -7.00 4.67
N ARG A 160 10.97 -7.58 5.66
CA ARG A 160 12.27 -7.07 6.15
C ARG A 160 13.48 -7.62 5.41
N ASP A 161 13.32 -8.72 4.68
CA ASP A 161 14.44 -9.37 4.01
C ASP A 161 14.94 -8.54 2.82
N GLN A 162 16.03 -7.80 3.02
CA GLN A 162 16.66 -6.96 2.02
C GLN A 162 17.25 -7.76 0.83
N GLY A 163 17.41 -9.08 0.98
CA GLY A 163 17.84 -9.97 -0.09
C GLY A 163 16.73 -10.34 -1.08
N ARG A 164 15.47 -9.93 -0.84
CA ARG A 164 14.32 -10.24 -1.71
C ARG A 164 13.96 -9.06 -2.60
N ALA A 165 13.35 -9.36 -3.76
CA ALA A 165 12.92 -8.35 -4.71
C ALA A 165 11.97 -7.31 -4.09
N ARG A 166 12.19 -6.02 -4.40
CA ARG A 166 11.44 -4.87 -3.84
C ARG A 166 9.93 -5.02 -3.99
N GLU A 167 9.47 -5.51 -5.14
CA GLU A 167 8.04 -5.71 -5.41
C GLU A 167 7.41 -6.84 -4.56
N THR A 168 8.15 -7.93 -4.32
CA THR A 168 7.74 -9.01 -3.42
C THR A 168 7.59 -8.50 -1.99
N ARG A 169 8.58 -7.73 -1.51
CA ARG A 169 8.56 -7.10 -0.18
C ARG A 169 7.41 -6.11 -0.03
N ARG A 170 7.16 -5.27 -1.05
CA ARG A 170 6.00 -4.35 -1.07
C ARG A 170 4.67 -5.09 -1.04
N SER A 171 4.55 -6.20 -1.75
CA SER A 171 3.36 -7.06 -1.67
C SER A 171 3.19 -7.64 -0.27
N ALA A 172 4.27 -8.13 0.35
CA ALA A 172 4.27 -8.62 1.73
C ALA A 172 3.85 -7.54 2.73
N ILE A 173 4.37 -6.31 2.62
CA ILE A 173 3.98 -5.14 3.44
C ILE A 173 2.48 -4.86 3.30
N SER A 174 1.96 -4.88 2.07
CA SER A 174 0.55 -4.61 1.81
C SER A 174 -0.34 -5.66 2.48
N TRP A 175 -0.01 -6.94 2.33
CA TRP A 175 -0.74 -8.04 2.98
C TRP A 175 -0.59 -8.02 4.50
N LEU A 176 0.58 -7.67 5.01
CA LEU A 176 0.82 -7.54 6.45
C LEU A 176 -0.12 -6.51 7.08
N ALA A 177 -0.28 -5.36 6.42
CA ALA A 177 -1.16 -4.29 6.89
C ALA A 177 -2.65 -4.70 6.86
N ARG A 178 -3.10 -5.38 5.81
CA ARG A 178 -4.48 -5.90 5.71
C ARG A 178 -4.79 -6.97 6.75
N ARG A 179 -3.80 -7.80 7.07
CA ARG A 179 -3.90 -8.86 8.08
C ARG A 179 -3.50 -8.39 9.48
N ARG A 180 -3.48 -7.08 9.73
CA ARG A 180 -3.07 -6.49 11.02
C ARG A 180 -3.79 -7.08 12.24
N SER A 181 -5.04 -7.49 12.06
CA SER A 181 -5.89 -8.08 13.11
C SER A 181 -6.02 -9.60 13.03
N GLU A 182 -5.08 -10.29 12.34
CA GLU A 182 -5.07 -11.74 12.21
C GLU A 182 -5.00 -12.45 13.58
N PRO A 183 -5.98 -13.30 13.93
CA PRO A 183 -5.96 -14.07 15.19
C PRO A 183 -4.73 -14.98 15.27
N GLY A 184 -4.02 -14.94 16.40
CA GLY A 184 -2.79 -15.71 16.61
C GLY A 184 -1.57 -15.19 15.85
N GLY A 185 -1.71 -14.11 15.08
CA GLY A 185 -0.64 -13.43 14.37
C GLY A 185 0.17 -12.47 15.24
N LEU A 186 0.91 -11.57 14.60
CA LEU A 186 1.70 -10.53 15.27
C LEU A 186 0.84 -9.51 16.03
N GLY A 187 -0.45 -9.43 15.69
CA GLY A 187 -1.38 -8.43 16.19
C GLY A 187 -1.04 -7.01 15.72
N ALA A 188 -1.94 -6.09 16.06
CA ALA A 188 -1.87 -4.69 15.66
C ALA A 188 -0.52 -4.03 16.00
N ALA A 189 -0.11 -4.10 17.27
CA ALA A 189 1.14 -3.50 17.73
C ALA A 189 2.39 -4.11 17.07
N GLY A 190 2.38 -5.42 16.81
CA GLY A 190 3.49 -6.09 16.13
C GLY A 190 3.62 -5.65 14.69
N VAL A 191 2.50 -5.56 13.95
CA VAL A 191 2.46 -5.04 12.58
C VAL A 191 2.88 -3.58 12.51
N ASP A 192 2.36 -2.74 13.41
CA ASP A 192 2.72 -1.31 13.45
C ASP A 192 4.21 -1.12 13.66
N LYS A 193 4.82 -1.90 14.57
CA LYS A 193 6.28 -1.88 14.79
C LYS A 193 7.07 -2.30 13.55
N VAL A 194 6.56 -3.24 12.75
CA VAL A 194 7.20 -3.63 11.48
C VAL A 194 7.16 -2.47 10.49
N LEU A 195 5.99 -1.87 10.32
CA LEU A 195 5.80 -0.78 9.37
C LEU A 195 6.60 0.47 9.77
N ASP A 196 6.57 0.86 11.05
CA ASP A 196 7.34 1.99 11.58
C ASP A 196 8.84 1.79 11.36
N GLY A 197 9.36 0.59 11.66
CA GLY A 197 10.76 0.25 11.41
C GLY A 197 11.16 0.41 9.93
N LEU A 198 10.33 -0.08 9.00
CA LEU A 198 10.57 0.05 7.56
C LEU A 198 10.47 1.50 7.06
N VAL A 199 9.57 2.31 7.61
CA VAL A 199 9.40 3.72 7.23
C VAL A 199 10.61 4.55 7.67
N ARG A 200 11.09 4.32 8.90
CA ARG A 200 12.17 5.10 9.52
C ARG A 200 13.58 4.67 9.10
N ASP A 201 13.75 3.46 8.59
CA ASP A 201 15.05 2.97 8.13
C ASP A 201 15.54 3.77 6.90
N ARG A 202 16.61 4.55 7.10
CA ARG A 202 17.23 5.36 6.04
C ARG A 202 18.12 4.54 5.11
N ALA A 203 18.55 3.35 5.52
CA ALA A 203 19.31 2.42 4.67
C ALA A 203 18.38 1.61 3.76
N GLU A 204 17.06 1.62 4.05
CA GLU A 204 16.07 0.91 3.25
C GLU A 204 15.81 1.62 1.90
N ASN A 205 15.47 0.81 0.90
CA ASN A 205 15.09 1.30 -0.41
C ASN A 205 13.83 2.19 -0.34
N GLU A 206 13.87 3.36 -0.99
CA GLU A 206 12.78 4.33 -0.98
C GLU A 206 11.42 3.77 -1.46
N SER A 207 11.41 2.83 -2.41
CA SER A 207 10.18 2.17 -2.89
C SER A 207 9.53 1.32 -1.80
N VAL A 208 10.34 0.65 -0.97
CA VAL A 208 9.88 -0.17 0.15
C VAL A 208 9.42 0.73 1.29
N ARG A 209 10.20 1.77 1.65
CA ARG A 209 9.79 2.80 2.63
C ARG A 209 8.46 3.45 2.25
N SER A 210 8.29 3.80 0.97
CA SER A 210 7.03 4.34 0.43
C SER A 210 5.87 3.35 0.56
N GLY A 211 6.13 2.06 0.30
CA GLY A 211 5.15 1.00 0.49
C GLY A 211 4.69 0.87 1.93
N ALA A 212 5.63 0.91 2.89
CA ALA A 212 5.33 0.86 4.32
C ALA A 212 4.57 2.11 4.79
N LEU A 213 4.97 3.30 4.35
CA LEU A 213 4.27 4.54 4.67
C LEU A 213 2.84 4.55 4.10
N GLY A 214 2.67 4.07 2.87
CA GLY A 214 1.36 3.92 2.25
C GLY A 214 0.49 2.87 2.95
N ALA A 215 1.08 1.85 3.56
CA ALA A 215 0.38 0.90 4.41
C ALA A 215 -0.06 1.56 5.73
N VAL A 216 0.82 2.33 6.39
CA VAL A 216 0.47 3.11 7.60
C VAL A 216 -0.67 4.09 7.31
N ALA A 217 -0.61 4.82 6.19
CA ALA A 217 -1.63 5.81 5.83
C ALA A 217 -3.02 5.22 5.57
N ARG A 218 -3.11 3.91 5.27
CA ARG A 218 -4.37 3.19 5.02
C ARG A 218 -4.84 2.37 6.21
N LEU A 219 -4.18 2.45 7.36
CA LEU A 219 -4.64 1.75 8.55
C LEU A 219 -6.05 2.21 8.93
N ASP A 220 -6.90 1.25 9.26
CA ASP A 220 -8.31 1.47 9.54
C ASP A 220 -8.56 2.45 10.69
N ARG A 221 -9.75 3.06 10.68
CA ARG A 221 -10.23 3.97 11.75
C ARG A 221 -9.28 5.14 12.05
N GLY A 222 -8.41 5.47 11.10
CA GLY A 222 -7.42 6.53 11.24
C GLY A 222 -6.32 6.22 12.26
N ASP A 223 -6.04 4.93 12.53
CA ASP A 223 -4.90 4.49 13.34
C ASP A 223 -3.57 5.01 12.77
N GLY A 224 -3.51 5.23 11.45
CA GLY A 224 -2.34 5.79 10.76
C GLY A 224 -2.09 7.28 11.00
N ILE A 225 -3.07 8.05 11.51
CA ILE A 225 -2.96 9.51 11.58
C ILE A 225 -1.94 9.97 12.62
N ALA A 226 -1.92 9.35 13.80
CA ALA A 226 -0.94 9.71 14.84
C ALA A 226 0.51 9.42 14.38
N PRO A 227 0.85 8.21 13.85
CA PRO A 227 2.16 7.97 13.25
C PRO A 227 2.53 8.94 12.14
N LEU A 228 1.58 9.29 11.25
CA LEU A 228 1.84 10.26 10.18
C LEU A 228 2.17 11.67 10.74
N MET A 229 1.49 12.11 11.80
CA MET A 229 1.81 13.37 12.48
C MET A 229 3.22 13.34 13.07
N ASP A 230 3.62 12.21 13.67
CA ASP A 230 4.97 12.02 14.20
C ASP A 230 6.02 12.03 13.08
N TYR A 231 5.75 11.35 11.96
CA TYR A 231 6.62 11.33 10.78
C TYR A 231 6.80 12.73 10.17
N ALA A 232 5.72 13.52 10.11
CA ALA A 232 5.73 14.88 9.61
C ALA A 232 6.66 15.80 10.43
N ALA A 233 6.80 15.55 11.74
CA ALA A 233 7.66 16.30 12.65
C ALA A 233 9.14 15.83 12.66
N THR A 234 9.50 14.82 11.88
CA THR A 234 10.89 14.31 11.85
C THR A 234 11.83 15.21 11.05
N PRO A 235 13.14 15.21 11.34
CA PRO A 235 14.15 15.90 10.53
C PRO A 235 14.47 15.18 9.21
N ASP A 236 13.94 13.98 8.97
CA ASP A 236 14.06 13.32 7.68
C ASP A 236 13.15 14.02 6.67
N ALA A 237 13.75 14.84 5.79
CA ALA A 237 13.01 15.64 4.81
C ALA A 237 12.12 14.79 3.88
N TRP A 238 12.59 13.60 3.48
CA TRP A 238 11.80 12.70 2.64
C TRP A 238 10.56 12.21 3.39
N LEU A 239 10.75 11.73 4.62
CA LEU A 239 9.67 11.18 5.43
C LEU A 239 8.69 12.27 5.85
N SER A 240 9.18 13.41 6.31
CA SER A 240 8.39 14.57 6.69
C SER A 240 7.49 15.01 5.53
N ARG A 241 8.06 15.23 4.34
CA ARG A 241 7.29 15.62 3.14
C ARG A 241 6.21 14.59 2.78
N LYS A 242 6.57 13.30 2.73
CA LYS A 242 5.61 12.25 2.37
C LYS A 242 4.48 12.14 3.40
N ALA A 243 4.79 12.28 4.68
CA ALA A 243 3.79 12.28 5.75
C ALA A 243 2.86 13.49 5.66
N PHE A 244 3.38 14.69 5.39
CA PHE A 244 2.57 15.88 5.11
C PHE A 244 1.63 15.66 3.92
N ALA A 245 2.12 15.07 2.81
CA ALA A 245 1.28 14.75 1.67
C ALA A 245 0.19 13.72 2.01
N SER A 246 0.49 12.70 2.81
CA SER A 246 -0.52 11.73 3.29
C SER A 246 -1.56 12.38 4.20
N LEU A 247 -1.16 13.27 5.11
CA LEU A 247 -2.07 14.02 5.98
C LEU A 247 -2.93 15.02 5.17
N ALA A 248 -2.34 15.68 4.18
CA ALA A 248 -3.01 16.60 3.25
C ALA A 248 -4.12 15.91 2.48
N ASN A 249 -3.88 14.69 2.00
CA ASN A 249 -4.87 13.88 1.29
C ASN A 249 -5.84 13.13 2.22
N SER A 250 -5.77 13.36 3.54
CA SER A 250 -6.67 12.74 4.51
C SER A 250 -7.81 13.69 4.86
N GLY A 251 -9.04 13.15 4.86
CA GLY A 251 -10.21 13.79 5.42
C GLY A 251 -10.29 13.75 6.96
N ASP A 252 -9.33 13.10 7.65
CA ASP A 252 -9.40 12.94 9.11
C ASP A 252 -9.30 14.30 9.83
N PRO A 253 -10.26 14.66 10.72
CA PRO A 253 -10.27 15.95 11.41
C PRO A 253 -8.99 16.24 12.23
N ARG A 254 -8.30 15.20 12.71
CA ARG A 254 -7.02 15.34 13.44
C ARG A 254 -5.90 15.76 12.49
N ALA A 255 -5.83 15.17 11.29
CA ALA A 255 -4.89 15.57 10.25
C ALA A 255 -5.14 17.02 9.82
N ARG A 256 -6.41 17.37 9.56
CA ARG A 256 -6.82 18.76 9.24
C ARG A 256 -6.35 19.76 10.31
N ARG A 257 -6.57 19.44 11.60
CA ARG A 257 -6.15 20.28 12.72
C ARG A 257 -4.63 20.42 12.78
N PHE A 258 -3.89 19.33 12.54
CA PHE A 258 -2.43 19.35 12.49
C PHE A 258 -1.90 20.25 11.36
N LEU A 259 -2.48 20.18 10.16
CA LEU A 259 -2.09 21.02 9.03
C LEU A 259 -2.30 22.52 9.32
N ARG A 260 -3.48 22.90 9.87
CA ARG A 260 -3.76 24.27 10.30
C ARG A 260 -2.74 24.78 11.33
N ALA A 261 -2.44 23.96 12.33
CA ALA A 261 -1.47 24.30 13.37
C ALA A 261 -0.05 24.44 12.78
N SER A 262 0.31 23.57 11.84
CA SER A 262 1.63 23.58 11.20
C SER A 262 1.86 24.84 10.38
N LEU A 263 0.86 25.31 9.62
CA LEU A 263 0.98 26.54 8.83
C LEU A 263 1.23 27.81 9.66
N ARG A 264 0.84 27.81 10.94
CA ARG A 264 1.09 28.94 11.86
C ARG A 264 2.52 28.94 12.41
N LYS A 265 3.29 27.88 12.21
CA LYS A 265 4.68 27.81 12.63
C LYS A 265 5.58 28.57 11.66
N ALA A 266 6.43 29.44 12.21
CA ALA A 266 7.36 30.24 11.41
C ALA A 266 8.49 29.39 10.79
N ASP A 267 8.87 28.31 11.46
CA ASP A 267 9.97 27.41 11.08
C ASP A 267 9.55 26.25 10.18
N LEU A 268 8.29 26.20 9.74
CA LEU A 268 7.83 25.17 8.80
C LEU A 268 8.52 25.38 7.45
N GLY A 269 9.24 24.34 7.00
CA GLY A 269 9.93 24.31 5.70
C GLY A 269 8.99 24.52 4.51
N GLU A 270 9.54 25.08 3.43
CA GLU A 270 8.78 25.47 2.22
C GLU A 270 7.98 24.30 1.63
N GLU A 271 8.60 23.12 1.47
CA GLU A 271 7.92 21.96 0.89
C GLU A 271 6.74 21.50 1.75
N GLN A 272 6.93 21.44 3.08
CA GLN A 272 5.87 21.09 4.02
C GLN A 272 4.74 22.12 4.00
N ARG A 273 5.08 23.41 3.90
CA ARG A 273 4.10 24.49 3.81
C ARG A 273 3.27 24.38 2.54
N VAL A 274 3.90 24.11 1.39
CA VAL A 274 3.21 23.90 0.10
C VAL A 274 2.24 22.71 0.17
N GLU A 275 2.67 21.57 0.72
CA GLU A 275 1.80 20.40 0.87
C GLU A 275 0.62 20.68 1.82
N ALA A 276 0.86 21.38 2.94
CA ALA A 276 -0.20 21.77 3.85
C ALA A 276 -1.21 22.75 3.23
N ILE A 277 -0.74 23.75 2.47
CA ILE A 277 -1.60 24.69 1.74
C ILE A 277 -2.53 23.94 0.77
N ARG A 278 -1.96 23.05 -0.05
CA ARG A 278 -2.73 22.26 -1.02
C ARG A 278 -3.73 21.34 -0.33
N GLY A 279 -3.31 20.66 0.73
CA GLY A 279 -4.16 19.79 1.53
C GLY A 279 -5.34 20.53 2.14
N LEU A 280 -5.13 21.77 2.62
CA LEU A 280 -6.22 22.51 3.24
C LEU A 280 -7.33 22.96 2.29
N GLY A 281 -7.07 23.08 0.99
CA GLY A 281 -8.09 23.42 -0.02
C GLY A 281 -8.36 22.35 -1.07
N ASN A 282 -8.11 21.08 -0.75
CA ASN A 282 -8.58 19.94 -1.55
C ASN A 282 -10.08 19.65 -1.27
N GLU A 283 -10.56 18.49 -1.72
CA GLU A 283 -11.96 18.05 -1.56
C GLU A 283 -12.44 18.01 -0.09
N TYR A 284 -11.53 17.93 0.89
CA TYR A 284 -11.85 17.93 2.32
C TYR A 284 -11.72 19.32 2.98
N GLY A 285 -11.53 20.37 2.19
CA GLY A 285 -11.41 21.75 2.66
C GLY A 285 -12.69 22.30 3.29
N ALA A 286 -12.58 22.95 4.46
CA ALA A 286 -13.68 23.71 5.04
C ALA A 286 -13.56 25.20 4.69
N ALA A 287 -14.67 25.95 4.75
CA ALA A 287 -14.66 27.41 4.51
C ALA A 287 -13.68 28.17 5.43
N GLY A 288 -13.50 27.69 6.67
CA GLY A 288 -12.52 28.23 7.61
C GLY A 288 -11.07 28.03 7.15
N ASP A 289 -10.78 27.01 6.35
CA ASP A 289 -9.43 26.76 5.81
C ASP A 289 -9.06 27.77 4.73
N ILE A 290 -10.00 28.06 3.83
CA ILE A 290 -9.84 29.09 2.80
C ILE A 290 -9.65 30.47 3.44
N THR A 291 -10.34 30.75 4.55
CA THR A 291 -10.17 31.99 5.31
C THR A 291 -8.78 32.06 5.92
N LEU A 292 -8.33 31.01 6.60
CA LEU A 292 -6.96 30.91 7.14
C LEU A 292 -5.90 31.12 6.05
N LEU A 293 -6.05 30.50 4.88
CA LEU A 293 -5.10 30.65 3.78
C LEU A 293 -4.99 32.11 3.31
N ARG A 294 -6.11 32.82 3.16
CA ARG A 294 -6.08 34.24 2.78
C ARG A 294 -5.38 35.11 3.82
N GLU A 295 -5.59 34.83 5.12
CA GLU A 295 -4.91 35.53 6.23
C GLU A 295 -3.40 35.26 6.27
N LEU A 296 -2.97 34.06 5.85
CA LEU A 296 -1.56 33.66 5.82
C LEU A 296 -0.78 34.25 4.64
N TYR A 297 -1.45 34.57 3.53
CA TYR A 297 -0.80 35.03 2.30
C TYR A 297 0.25 36.15 2.48
N PRO A 298 -0.01 37.22 3.28
CA PRO A 298 0.97 38.28 3.52
C PRO A 298 2.24 37.82 4.25
N GLN A 299 2.15 36.70 4.99
CA GLN A 299 3.24 36.15 5.81
C GLN A 299 4.11 35.15 5.05
N LEU A 300 3.69 34.72 3.86
CA LEU A 300 4.46 33.80 3.03
C LEU A 300 5.69 34.50 2.47
N ASN A 301 6.82 33.81 2.46
CA ASN A 301 8.10 34.41 2.06
C ASN A 301 8.58 33.89 0.70
N SER A 302 8.04 32.77 0.22
CA SER A 302 8.41 32.19 -1.08
C SER A 302 7.34 32.40 -2.17
N ASP A 303 7.80 32.56 -3.40
CA ASP A 303 6.94 32.53 -4.60
C ASP A 303 6.22 31.20 -4.76
N ARG A 304 6.85 30.07 -4.39
CA ARG A 304 6.27 28.73 -4.50
C ARG A 304 5.10 28.55 -3.54
N GLU A 305 5.24 29.05 -2.32
CA GLU A 305 4.17 29.03 -1.30
C GLU A 305 2.98 29.89 -1.74
N ARG A 306 3.26 31.11 -2.22
CA ARG A 306 2.21 32.02 -2.70
C ARG A 306 1.49 31.47 -3.92
N GLU A 307 2.22 30.86 -4.86
CA GLU A 307 1.63 30.21 -6.03
C GLU A 307 0.71 29.04 -5.65
N ALA A 308 1.17 28.18 -4.73
CA ALA A 308 0.37 27.08 -4.21
C ALA A 308 -0.92 27.61 -3.59
N LEU A 309 -0.82 28.68 -2.78
CA LEU A 309 -1.97 29.28 -2.12
C LEU A 309 -2.95 29.90 -3.11
N ILE A 310 -2.47 30.71 -4.04
CA ILE A 310 -3.28 31.31 -5.09
C ILE A 310 -4.02 30.23 -5.88
N SER A 311 -3.31 29.19 -6.33
CA SER A 311 -3.90 28.08 -7.07
C SER A 311 -4.99 27.36 -6.26
N THR A 312 -4.75 27.14 -4.96
CA THR A 312 -5.75 26.57 -4.05
C THR A 312 -7.00 27.46 -3.92
N ILE A 313 -6.84 28.77 -3.79
CA ILE A 313 -7.97 29.72 -3.70
C ILE A 313 -8.73 29.83 -5.02
N VAL A 314 -8.03 29.80 -6.17
CA VAL A 314 -8.65 29.76 -7.51
C VAL A 314 -9.54 28.52 -7.64
N ASN A 315 -9.03 27.34 -7.27
CA ASN A 315 -9.78 26.08 -7.37
C ASN A 315 -10.98 26.02 -6.43
N ALA A 316 -10.87 26.64 -5.24
CA ALA A 316 -11.98 26.73 -4.31
C ALA A 316 -13.16 27.57 -4.85
N GLY A 317 -12.89 28.51 -5.76
CA GLY A 317 -13.91 29.34 -6.39
C GLY A 317 -14.70 30.21 -5.40
N GLY A 318 -15.81 30.79 -5.86
CA GLY A 318 -16.71 31.58 -5.01
C GLY A 318 -16.42 33.08 -4.99
N SER A 319 -17.46 33.86 -4.67
CA SER A 319 -17.47 35.33 -4.78
C SER A 319 -16.34 36.01 -4.00
N GLN A 320 -16.16 35.59 -2.74
CA GLN A 320 -15.19 36.18 -1.84
C GLN A 320 -13.75 35.91 -2.28
N ASN A 321 -13.50 34.71 -2.83
CA ASN A 321 -12.18 34.32 -3.33
C ASN A 321 -11.84 35.07 -4.61
N ILE A 322 -12.81 35.26 -5.52
CA ILE A 322 -12.65 36.07 -6.72
C ILE A 322 -12.30 37.53 -6.36
N GLN A 323 -13.02 38.13 -5.42
CA GLN A 323 -12.72 39.50 -4.97
C GLN A 323 -11.30 39.62 -4.39
N TRP A 324 -10.89 38.65 -3.57
CA TRP A 324 -9.54 38.61 -3.00
C TRP A 324 -8.46 38.44 -4.07
N LEU A 325 -8.66 37.56 -5.06
CA LEU A 325 -7.73 37.38 -6.19
C LEU A 325 -7.63 38.64 -7.05
N LEU A 326 -8.75 39.33 -7.30
CA LEU A 326 -8.75 40.61 -8.02
C LEU A 326 -7.96 41.69 -7.26
N ALA A 327 -8.03 41.71 -5.93
CA ALA A 327 -7.23 42.63 -5.11
C ALA A 327 -5.72 42.37 -5.29
N ILE A 328 -5.29 41.11 -5.35
CA ILE A 328 -3.88 40.75 -5.65
C ILE A 328 -3.49 41.22 -7.06
N ALA A 329 -4.35 40.97 -8.05
CA ALA A 329 -4.07 41.38 -9.43
C ALA A 329 -3.96 42.91 -9.61
N LYS A 330 -4.73 43.68 -8.83
CA LYS A 330 -4.71 45.15 -8.84
C LYS A 330 -3.61 45.74 -7.93
N SER A 331 -3.03 44.96 -7.02
CA SER A 331 -2.07 45.48 -6.05
C SER A 331 -0.77 45.97 -6.71
N PRO A 332 -0.32 47.22 -6.43
CA PRO A 332 0.95 47.72 -6.94
C PRO A 332 2.16 47.14 -6.20
N THR A 333 1.96 46.56 -5.01
CA THR A 333 3.04 45.94 -4.21
C THR A 333 3.36 44.51 -4.65
N GLU A 334 2.52 43.94 -5.52
CA GLU A 334 2.68 42.58 -6.02
C GLU A 334 3.57 42.54 -7.27
N PRO A 335 4.49 41.56 -7.40
CA PRO A 335 5.30 41.41 -8.59
C PRO A 335 4.44 41.26 -9.85
N ILE A 336 4.84 41.94 -10.93
CA ILE A 336 4.08 41.96 -12.19
C ILE A 336 3.75 40.56 -12.72
N GLN A 337 4.67 39.60 -12.54
CA GLN A 337 4.46 38.21 -12.97
C GLN A 337 3.35 37.51 -12.18
N ARG A 338 3.26 37.75 -10.87
CA ARG A 338 2.20 37.19 -10.02
C ARG A 338 0.84 37.76 -10.39
N ARG A 339 0.77 39.09 -10.56
CA ARG A 339 -0.44 39.79 -11.01
C ARG A 339 -0.95 39.24 -12.35
N LYS A 340 -0.06 39.12 -13.35
CA LYS A 340 -0.40 38.55 -14.67
C LYS A 340 -0.89 37.10 -14.57
N ARG A 341 -0.28 36.29 -13.72
CA ARG A 341 -0.68 34.90 -13.53
C ARG A 341 -2.07 34.78 -12.88
N VAL A 342 -2.33 35.56 -11.83
CA VAL A 342 -3.65 35.62 -11.19
C VAL A 342 -4.71 36.04 -12.21
N LEU A 343 -4.44 37.06 -13.03
CA LEU A 343 -5.35 37.49 -14.10
C LEU A 343 -5.59 36.38 -15.13
N SER A 344 -4.54 35.66 -15.54
CA SER A 344 -4.66 34.52 -16.45
C SER A 344 -5.48 33.38 -15.87
N GLN A 345 -5.32 33.07 -14.58
CA GLN A 345 -6.11 32.05 -13.88
C GLN A 345 -7.58 32.48 -13.74
N LEU A 346 -7.82 33.72 -13.31
CA LEU A 346 -9.17 34.30 -13.21
C LEU A 346 -9.87 34.32 -14.57
N GLY A 347 -9.19 34.70 -15.65
CA GLY A 347 -9.77 34.75 -16.99
C GLY A 347 -10.21 33.40 -17.55
N ARG A 348 -9.77 32.28 -16.96
CA ARG A 348 -10.29 30.94 -17.28
C ARG A 348 -11.60 30.62 -16.56
N LEU A 349 -11.95 31.38 -15.52
CA LEU A 349 -13.22 31.24 -14.83
C LEU A 349 -14.30 31.93 -15.65
N ASP A 350 -15.39 31.21 -15.93
CA ASP A 350 -16.58 31.77 -16.57
C ASP A 350 -17.42 32.55 -15.54
N ASP A 351 -16.88 33.68 -15.05
CA ASP A 351 -17.52 34.50 -14.03
C ASP A 351 -17.73 35.95 -14.51
N PRO A 352 -18.97 36.48 -14.52
CA PRO A 352 -19.26 37.85 -14.95
C PRO A 352 -18.44 38.92 -14.21
N ARG A 353 -18.18 38.72 -12.91
CA ARG A 353 -17.42 39.68 -12.08
C ARG A 353 -15.98 39.78 -12.51
N VAL A 354 -15.40 38.65 -12.96
CA VAL A 354 -14.05 38.64 -13.52
C VAL A 354 -14.05 39.42 -14.83
N ARG A 355 -15.03 39.22 -15.71
CA ARG A 355 -15.14 39.94 -16.98
C ARG A 355 -15.23 41.45 -16.78
N ASP A 356 -16.08 41.90 -15.87
CA ASP A 356 -16.26 43.33 -15.58
C ASP A 356 -14.99 43.95 -14.98
N ALA A 357 -14.35 43.24 -14.04
CA ALA A 357 -13.11 43.72 -13.43
C ALA A 357 -11.94 43.76 -14.43
N LEU A 358 -11.86 42.80 -15.35
CA LEU A 358 -10.86 42.80 -16.43
C LEU A 358 -11.10 43.95 -17.41
N ARG A 359 -12.35 44.28 -17.74
CA ARG A 359 -12.70 45.42 -18.60
C ARG A 359 -12.25 46.74 -17.97
N GLU A 360 -12.58 46.96 -16.70
CA GLU A 360 -12.19 48.17 -15.96
C GLU A 360 -10.66 48.39 -15.93
N MET A 361 -9.88 47.30 -15.93
CA MET A 361 -8.42 47.35 -15.92
C MET A 361 -7.80 47.62 -17.29
N VAL A 362 -8.54 47.46 -18.38
CA VAL A 362 -8.09 47.78 -19.75
C VAL A 362 -8.48 49.22 -20.13
N GLU A 363 -9.56 49.74 -19.56
CA GLU A 363 -10.05 51.10 -19.78
C GLU A 363 -9.28 52.18 -18.99
N LYS A 364 -8.45 51.78 -18.03
CA LYS A 364 -7.52 52.63 -17.27
C LYS A 364 -6.09 52.38 -17.71
#